data_AF-A0A965RK88-F1
#
_entry.id   AF-A0A965RK88-F1
#
_cell.length_a   1.000
_cell.length_b   1.000
_cell.length_c   1.000
_cell.angle_alpha   90.00
_cell.angle_beta   90.00
_cell.angle_gamma   90.00
#
_symmetry.space_group_name_H-M   'P 1'
#
loop_
_entity.id
_entity.type
_entity.pdbx_description
1 polymer ?
#
loop_
_entity_poly.entity_id
_entity_poly.type
_entity_poly.pdbx_seq_one_letter_code
_entity_poly.pdbx_strand_id
1 'polypeptide(L)'
;MPTYTYHCENCNKKFELFFYIKDYIPSPKCNFCNSKKTERSYTDDVSTIQNSIKKHDTELKTVGDLANRNRDRMSDDQKQSLYSKHNSYKATEDKVLPKGMNRIKKPPKTKWT
;
A
#
# COMPACT_ATOMS: atom_id res chain seq x y z
N MET A 1 0.59 7.59 -12.02
CA MET A 1 0.54 8.34 -13.29
C MET A 1 -0.40 7.59 -14.21
N PRO A 2 -1.36 8.26 -14.88
CA PRO A 2 -2.44 7.58 -15.55
C PRO A 2 -2.00 7.01 -16.91
N THR A 3 -2.17 5.71 -17.07
CA THR A 3 -2.24 5.05 -18.37
C THR A 3 -3.66 5.22 -18.92
N TYR A 4 -3.77 5.43 -20.22
CA TYR A 4 -5.03 5.68 -20.89
C TYR A 4 -5.24 4.64 -22.00
N THR A 5 -6.40 4.02 -22.01
CA THR A 5 -6.78 2.98 -22.95
C THR A 5 -7.57 3.60 -24.09
N TYR A 6 -7.12 3.35 -25.32
CA TYR A 6 -7.77 3.82 -26.53
C TYR A 6 -8.24 2.64 -27.38
N HIS A 7 -9.34 2.85 -28.09
CA HIS A 7 -9.91 1.94 -29.06
C HIS A 7 -9.89 2.60 -30.44
N CYS A 8 -9.49 1.84 -31.47
CA CYS A 8 -9.49 2.31 -32.84
C CYS A 8 -10.67 1.75 -33.62
N GLU A 9 -11.50 2.61 -34.21
CA GLU A 9 -12.66 2.19 -35.02
C GLU A 9 -12.29 1.46 -36.30
N ASN A 10 -11.11 1.75 -36.87
CA ASN A 10 -10.72 1.18 -38.16
C ASN A 10 -10.19 -0.26 -38.04
N CYS A 11 -9.43 -0.57 -36.99
CA CYS A 11 -8.82 -1.89 -36.81
C CYS A 11 -9.41 -2.67 -35.62
N ASN A 12 -10.34 -2.06 -34.88
CA ASN A 12 -10.97 -2.59 -33.68
C ASN A 12 -10.00 -3.05 -32.58
N LYS A 13 -8.74 -2.61 -32.64
CA LYS A 13 -7.72 -2.94 -31.63
C LYS A 13 -7.73 -1.91 -30.51
N LYS A 14 -7.57 -2.40 -29.29
CA LYS A 14 -7.29 -1.59 -28.11
C LYS A 14 -5.79 -1.42 -27.93
N PHE A 15 -5.37 -0.27 -27.42
CA PHE A 15 -3.98 0.00 -27.07
C PHE A 15 -3.90 0.98 -25.91
N GLU A 16 -2.82 0.91 -25.16
CA GLU A 16 -2.57 1.78 -24.02
C GLU A 16 -1.51 2.81 -24.36
N LEU A 17 -1.73 4.05 -23.94
CA LEU A 17 -0.76 5.12 -24.03
C LEU A 17 -0.55 5.76 -22.67
N PHE A 18 0.69 6.13 -22.43
CA PHE A 18 1.11 6.86 -21.25
C PHE A 18 1.19 8.34 -21.59
N PHE A 19 0.46 9.18 -20.85
CA PHE A 19 0.52 10.63 -21.01
C PHE A 19 0.76 11.32 -19.66
N TYR A 20 1.58 12.35 -19.65
CA TYR A 20 1.50 13.37 -18.61
C TYR A 20 0.18 14.13 -18.77
N ILE A 21 -0.38 14.61 -17.66
CA ILE A 21 -1.65 15.38 -17.70
C ILE A 21 -1.55 16.59 -18.65
N LYS A 22 -0.35 17.20 -18.75
CA LYS A 22 -0.08 18.35 -19.63
C LYS A 22 -0.09 17.99 -21.12
N ASP A 23 0.23 16.75 -21.45
CA ASP A 23 0.42 16.27 -22.82
C ASP A 23 -0.74 15.36 -23.27
N TYR A 24 -1.90 15.47 -22.61
CA TYR A 24 -3.06 14.63 -22.91
C TYR A 24 -3.57 14.88 -24.32
N ILE A 25 -3.64 13.81 -25.12
CA ILE A 25 -4.19 13.83 -26.47
C ILE A 25 -5.52 13.08 -26.48
N PRO A 26 -6.65 13.73 -26.85
CA PRO A 26 -7.97 13.09 -26.84
C PRO A 26 -8.11 11.99 -27.92
N SER A 27 -7.49 12.18 -29.09
CA SER A 27 -7.57 11.25 -30.23
C SER A 27 -6.19 10.99 -30.84
N PRO A 28 -5.35 10.14 -30.19
CA PRO A 28 -4.01 9.81 -30.66
C PRO A 28 -4.05 8.89 -31.88
N LYS A 29 -3.01 8.91 -32.73
CA LYS A 29 -2.94 7.97 -33.86
C LYS A 29 -2.91 6.53 -33.36
N CYS A 30 -3.62 5.64 -34.04
CA CYS A 30 -3.59 4.22 -33.72
C CYS A 30 -2.19 3.64 -34.01
N ASN A 31 -1.60 2.95 -33.04
CA ASN A 31 -0.29 2.30 -33.18
C ASN A 31 -0.26 1.16 -34.21
N PHE A 32 -1.41 0.65 -34.64
CA PHE A 32 -1.51 -0.50 -35.54
C PHE A 32 -1.83 -0.13 -36.99
N CYS A 33 -2.71 0.85 -37.20
CA CYS A 33 -3.19 1.21 -38.54
C CYS A 33 -2.96 2.69 -38.89
N ASN A 34 -2.32 3.46 -38.01
CA ASN A 34 -2.06 4.89 -38.17
C ASN A 34 -3.29 5.77 -38.42
N SER A 35 -4.50 5.23 -38.24
CA SER A 35 -5.73 6.01 -38.36
C SER A 35 -5.83 7.04 -37.23
N LYS A 36 -6.49 8.16 -37.51
CA LYS A 36 -6.82 9.19 -36.52
C LYS A 36 -8.17 8.95 -35.84
N LYS A 37 -8.90 7.91 -36.25
CA LYS A 37 -10.20 7.53 -35.70
C LYS A 37 -9.99 6.62 -34.49
N THR A 38 -9.68 7.26 -33.37
CA THR A 38 -9.47 6.61 -32.08
C THR A 38 -10.25 7.35 -31.02
N GLU A 39 -10.86 6.58 -30.13
CA GLU A 39 -11.60 7.09 -28.99
C GLU A 39 -11.06 6.48 -27.70
N ARG A 40 -11.19 7.22 -26.60
CA ARG A 40 -10.75 6.76 -25.28
C ARG A 40 -11.81 5.86 -24.66
N SER A 41 -11.38 4.70 -24.15
CA SER A 41 -12.25 3.76 -23.46
C SER A 41 -12.24 4.03 -21.94
N TYR A 42 -13.15 4.88 -21.47
CA TYR A 42 -13.26 5.21 -20.05
C TYR A 42 -13.62 4.00 -19.18
N THR A 43 -14.38 3.04 -19.72
CA THR A 43 -14.76 1.83 -18.98
C THR A 43 -13.54 0.96 -18.68
N ASP A 44 -12.63 0.81 -19.64
CA ASP A 44 -11.40 0.04 -19.46
C ASP A 44 -10.44 0.76 -18.50
N ASP A 45 -10.34 2.09 -18.60
CA ASP A 45 -9.56 2.91 -17.68
C ASP A 45 -10.05 2.78 -16.23
N VAL A 46 -11.36 2.87 -16.00
CA VAL A 46 -11.92 2.75 -14.65
C VAL A 46 -11.74 1.34 -14.09
N SER A 47 -11.77 0.31 -14.94
CA SER A 47 -11.57 -1.08 -14.50
C SER A 47 -10.18 -1.36 -13.94
N THR A 48 -9.16 -0.66 -14.43
CA THR A 48 -7.75 -0.83 -14.00
C THR A 48 -7.38 0.08 -12.83
N ILE A 49 -8.18 1.11 -12.55
CA ILE A 49 -7.99 1.95 -11.37
C ILE A 49 -8.46 1.18 -10.12
N GLN A 50 -7.53 0.49 -9.46
CA GLN A 50 -7.73 -0.03 -8.11
C GLN A 50 -7.84 1.14 -7.11
N ASN A 51 -9.03 1.71 -7.00
CA ASN A 51 -9.32 2.87 -6.17
C ASN A 51 -9.26 2.61 -4.65
N SER A 52 -9.20 1.34 -4.21
CA SER A 52 -9.28 1.02 -2.78
C SER A 52 -7.90 0.79 -2.17
N ILE A 53 -7.40 1.79 -1.45
CA ILE A 53 -6.25 1.66 -0.54
C ILE A 53 -6.53 0.60 0.55
N LYS A 54 -7.81 0.36 0.85
CA LYS A 54 -8.28 -0.68 1.77
C LYS A 54 -8.68 -1.92 0.97
N LYS A 55 -7.97 -3.03 1.21
CA LYS A 55 -8.28 -4.36 0.66
C LYS A 55 -9.75 -4.73 0.88
N HIS A 56 -10.43 -5.34 -0.09
CA HIS A 56 -11.74 -5.91 0.17
C HIS A 56 -11.64 -7.13 1.11
N ASP A 57 -12.74 -7.56 1.73
CA ASP A 57 -12.72 -8.71 2.66
C ASP A 57 -12.28 -10.01 1.95
N THR A 58 -12.57 -10.13 0.65
CA THR A 58 -12.09 -11.22 -0.23
C THR A 58 -10.59 -11.15 -0.54
N GLU A 59 -9.93 -10.03 -0.23
CA GLU A 59 -8.51 -9.77 -0.48
C GLU A 59 -7.66 -9.87 0.79
N LEU A 60 -8.27 -10.16 1.95
CA LEU A 60 -7.57 -10.39 3.22
C LEU A 60 -6.89 -11.77 3.21
N LYS A 61 -5.67 -11.83 2.66
CA LYS A 61 -4.93 -13.09 2.47
C LYS A 61 -4.10 -13.51 3.68
N THR A 62 -3.81 -12.60 4.61
CA THR A 62 -2.91 -12.86 5.73
C THR A 62 -3.54 -12.54 7.09
N VAL A 63 -3.04 -13.18 8.15
CA VAL A 63 -3.42 -12.88 9.54
C VAL A 63 -3.10 -11.42 9.89
N GLY A 64 -2.02 -10.86 9.32
CA GLY A 64 -1.67 -9.45 9.48
C GLY A 64 -2.71 -8.51 8.85
N ASP A 65 -3.22 -8.82 7.67
CA ASP A 65 -4.27 -8.04 7.02
C ASP A 65 -5.57 -8.04 7.85
N LEU A 66 -5.94 -9.21 8.40
CA LEU A 66 -7.10 -9.33 9.28
C LEU A 66 -6.91 -8.56 10.60
N ALA A 67 -5.72 -8.63 11.19
CA ALA A 67 -5.40 -7.88 12.41
C ALA A 67 -5.44 -6.36 12.17
N ASN A 68 -4.94 -5.89 11.02
CA ASN A 68 -5.02 -4.49 10.63
C ASN A 68 -6.48 -4.04 10.49
N ARG A 69 -7.34 -4.83 9.82
CA ARG A 69 -8.78 -4.53 9.69
C ARG A 69 -9.47 -4.44 11.04
N ASN A 70 -9.16 -5.35 11.96
CA ASN A 70 -9.72 -5.34 13.31
C ASN A 70 -9.25 -4.12 14.10
N ARG A 71 -7.96 -3.78 14.03
CA ARG A 71 -7.41 -2.57 14.67
C ARG A 71 -8.07 -1.30 14.13
N ASP A 72 -8.29 -1.21 12.82
CA ASP A 72 -8.89 -0.03 12.19
C ASP A 72 -10.36 0.17 12.58
N ARG A 73 -11.05 -0.90 13.01
CA ARG A 73 -12.42 -0.85 13.57
C ARG A 73 -12.46 -0.44 15.04
N MET A 74 -11.33 -0.50 15.75
CA MET A 74 -11.26 -0.14 17.17
C MET A 74 -11.18 1.37 17.35
N SER A 75 -11.84 1.87 18.40
CA SER A 75 -11.63 3.23 18.87
C SER A 75 -10.24 3.39 19.51
N ASP A 76 -9.76 4.62 19.64
CA ASP A 76 -8.42 4.87 20.17
C ASP A 76 -8.28 4.47 21.65
N ASP A 77 -9.36 4.61 22.44
CA ASP A 77 -9.41 4.15 23.83
C ASP A 77 -9.23 2.62 23.92
N GLN A 78 -9.89 1.88 23.03
CA GLN A 78 -9.76 0.43 22.95
C GLN A 78 -8.35 0.02 22.53
N LYS A 79 -7.72 0.76 21.60
CA LYS A 79 -6.33 0.51 21.19
C LYS A 79 -5.36 0.73 22.35
N GLN A 80 -5.53 1.82 23.11
CA GLN A 80 -4.69 2.10 24.28
C GLN A 80 -4.87 1.05 25.38
N SER A 81 -6.11 0.64 25.66
CA SER A 81 -6.40 -0.43 26.63
C SER A 81 -5.71 -1.75 26.24
N LEU A 82 -5.82 -2.14 24.97
CA LEU A 82 -5.18 -3.34 24.44
C LEU A 82 -3.65 -3.25 24.53
N TYR A 83 -3.08 -2.11 24.14
CA TYR A 83 -1.63 -1.86 24.22
C TYR A 83 -1.13 -1.95 25.66
N SER A 84 -1.82 -1.31 26.61
CA SER A 84 -1.49 -1.35 28.03
C SER A 84 -1.59 -2.76 28.59
N LYS A 85 -2.64 -3.51 28.26
CA LYS A 85 -2.79 -4.92 28.69
C LYS A 85 -1.62 -5.79 28.24
N HIS A 86 -1.14 -5.61 27.00
CA HIS A 86 -0.04 -6.40 26.45
C HIS A 86 1.35 -5.89 26.79
N ASN A 87 1.51 -4.68 27.34
CA ASN A 87 2.83 -4.11 27.64
C ASN A 87 3.01 -3.71 29.10
N SER A 88 1.98 -3.76 29.95
CA SER A 88 2.06 -3.42 31.38
C SER A 88 3.14 -4.20 32.12
N TYR A 89 3.35 -5.47 31.77
CA TYR A 89 4.41 -6.31 32.35
C TYR A 89 5.83 -5.85 31.98
N LYS A 90 6.00 -4.98 30.97
CA LYS A 90 7.30 -4.40 30.61
C LYS A 90 7.63 -3.17 31.46
N ALA A 91 6.60 -2.52 32.03
CA ALA A 91 6.75 -1.34 32.88
C ALA A 91 7.20 -1.68 34.31
N THR A 92 7.11 -2.95 34.73
CA THR A 92 7.72 -3.41 35.98
C THR A 92 9.24 -3.50 35.78
N GLU A 93 9.95 -2.45 36.17
CA GLU A 93 11.40 -2.30 35.98
C GLU A 93 12.25 -3.16 36.93
N ASP A 94 11.66 -3.76 37.96
CA ASP A 94 12.39 -4.61 38.90
C ASP A 94 12.43 -6.06 38.44
N LYS A 95 13.04 -6.30 37.28
CA LYS A 95 13.61 -7.61 36.99
C LYS A 95 14.85 -7.79 37.86
N VAL A 96 14.63 -8.11 39.13
CA VAL A 96 15.67 -8.49 40.07
C VAL A 96 16.42 -9.67 39.47
N LEU A 97 17.73 -9.54 39.30
CA LEU A 97 18.54 -10.66 38.84
C LEU A 97 18.46 -11.78 39.89
N PRO A 98 18.38 -13.06 39.47
CA PRO A 98 18.46 -14.18 40.39
C PRO A 98 19.70 -14.05 41.29
N LYS A 99 19.57 -14.50 42.55
CA LYS A 99 20.65 -14.41 43.55
C LYS A 99 21.93 -15.06 42.98
N GLY A 100 23.00 -14.28 42.83
CA GLY A 100 24.29 -14.72 42.29
C GLY A 100 24.57 -14.35 40.82
N MET A 101 23.62 -13.74 40.10
CA MET A 101 23.85 -13.20 38.75
C MET A 101 24.19 -11.71 38.78
N ASN A 102 25.18 -11.30 37.98
CA ASN A 102 25.56 -9.90 37.75
C ASN A 102 25.24 -9.47 36.32
N ARG A 103 24.84 -8.21 36.10
CA ARG A 103 24.66 -7.66 34.74
C ARG A 103 26.02 -7.58 34.04
N ILE A 104 26.09 -8.01 32.78
CA ILE A 104 27.28 -7.81 31.93
C ILE A 104 27.51 -6.30 31.77
N LYS A 105 28.70 -5.84 32.15
CA LYS A 105 29.15 -4.46 31.88
C LYS A 105 29.47 -4.35 30.38
N LYS A 106 28.72 -3.52 29.65
CA LYS A 106 29.02 -3.27 28.23
C LYS A 106 30.36 -2.54 28.13
N PRO A 107 31.28 -2.97 27.23
CA PRO A 107 32.51 -2.22 26.98
C PRO A 107 32.18 -0.85 26.40
N PRO A 108 33.09 0.15 26.53
CA PRO A 108 32.92 1.44 25.90
C PRO A 108 32.78 1.27 24.38
N LYS A 109 31.85 2.00 23.77
CA LYS A 109 31.67 1.97 22.31
C LYS A 109 32.92 2.54 21.64
N THR A 110 33.45 1.82 20.65
CA THR A 110 34.54 2.31 19.81
C THR A 110 34.10 3.58 19.09
N LYS A 111 34.85 4.68 19.25
CA LYS A 111 34.68 5.88 18.44
C LYS A 111 35.50 5.69 17.17
N TRP A 112 34.83 5.68 16.02
CA TRP A 112 35.50 5.75 14.73
C TRP A 112 35.77 7.24 14.44
N THR A 113 37.04 7.62 14.35
CA THR A 113 37.52 8.93 13.88
C THR A 113 38.10 8.78 12.50
#